data_AF-A0A4P7ULB4-F1
#
_entry.id   AF-A0A4P7ULB4-F1
#
_cell.length_a   1.000
_cell.length_b   1.000
_cell.length_c   1.000
_cell.angle_alpha   90.00
_cell.angle_beta   90.00
_cell.angle_gamma   90.00
#
_symmetry.space_group_name_H-M   'P 1'
#
loop_
_entity.id
_entity.type
_entity.pdbx_description
1 polymer ?
#
loop_
_entity_poly.entity_id
_entity_poly.type
_entity_poly.pdbx_seq_one_letter_code
_entity_poly.pdbx_strand_id
1 'polypeptide(L)'
;MRIKYKVWSLVTIIISTIVCADIYFGYTGIESSIQSELNRDAEDIRSLIMATRRVYQKQFIESGLPVNEATVGFLPAHALAKISVEFPHWSTTGIKFNNVTDRPRNPANKANSFEQEALAWFKANPQAKSRLVELARDGSSFYH
;
A
#
# COMPACT_ATOMS: atom_id res chain seq x y z
N MET A 1 42.30 12.04 -41.83
CA MET A 1 41.84 12.39 -40.46
C MET A 1 42.46 11.44 -39.45
N ARG A 2 43.13 11.98 -38.43
CA ARG A 2 44.09 11.30 -37.56
C ARG A 2 43.46 10.12 -36.80
N ILE A 3 44.17 8.98 -36.78
CA ILE A 3 43.79 7.71 -36.09
C ILE A 3 43.20 7.93 -34.68
N LYS A 4 43.66 8.97 -33.99
CA LYS A 4 43.20 9.43 -32.68
C LYS A 4 41.68 9.65 -32.63
N TYR A 5 41.09 10.26 -33.66
CA TYR A 5 39.64 10.52 -33.71
C TYR A 5 38.82 9.23 -33.88
N LYS A 6 39.35 8.25 -34.64
CA LYS A 6 38.68 6.94 -34.79
C LYS A 6 38.68 6.15 -33.48
N VAL A 7 39.80 6.18 -32.75
CA VAL A 7 39.92 5.51 -31.44
C VAL A 7 39.00 6.17 -30.41
N TRP A 8 38.99 7.50 -30.33
CA TRP A 8 38.09 8.23 -29.44
C TRP A 8 36.62 7.96 -29.77
N SER A 9 36.24 7.99 -31.06
CA SER A 9 34.87 7.67 -31.47
C SER A 9 34.45 6.26 -31.08
N LEU A 10 35.34 5.27 -31.23
CA LEU A 10 35.05 3.88 -30.89
C LEU A 10 34.87 3.69 -29.38
N VAL A 11 35.73 4.32 -28.56
CA VAL A 11 35.59 4.29 -27.10
C VAL A 11 34.28 4.94 -26.65
N THR A 12 33.92 6.10 -27.21
CA THR A 12 32.66 6.77 -26.90
C THR A 12 31.45 5.90 -27.26
N ILE A 13 31.47 5.23 -28.43
CA ILE A 13 30.40 4.32 -28.83
C ILE A 13 30.27 3.15 -27.85
N ILE A 14 31.38 2.53 -27.46
CA ILE A 14 31.36 1.40 -26.52
C ILE A 14 30.79 1.85 -25.17
N ILE A 15 31.29 2.96 -24.61
CA ILE A 15 30.81 3.49 -23.33
C ILE A 15 29.33 3.85 -23.42
N SER A 16 28.92 4.55 -24.48
CA SER A 16 27.51 4.92 -24.67
C SER A 16 26.60 3.70 -24.78
N THR A 17 27.06 2.63 -25.43
CA THR A 17 26.28 1.40 -25.57
C THR A 17 26.11 0.71 -24.20
N ILE A 18 27.18 0.63 -23.40
CA ILE A 18 27.13 0.05 -22.05
C ILE A 18 26.18 0.86 -21.15
N VAL A 19 26.27 2.19 -21.16
CA VAL A 19 25.40 3.06 -20.35
C VAL A 19 23.94 2.95 -20.78
N CYS A 20 23.65 2.93 -22.09
CA CYS A 20 22.28 2.76 -22.57
C CYS A 20 21.71 1.39 -22.18
N ALA A 21 22.52 0.33 -22.24
CA ALA A 21 22.09 -1.00 -21.81
C ALA A 21 21.80 -1.03 -20.31
N ASP A 22 22.68 -0.47 -19.47
CA ASP A 22 22.50 -0.40 -18.02
C ASP A 22 21.23 0.36 -17.64
N ILE A 23 20.99 1.53 -18.25
CA ILE A 23 19.77 2.32 -18.03
C ILE A 23 18.53 1.51 -18.44
N TYR A 24 18.57 0.84 -19.59
CA TYR A 24 17.43 0.07 -20.09
C TYR A 24 17.09 -1.10 -19.14
N PHE A 25 18.07 -1.90 -18.76
CA PHE A 25 17.85 -3.03 -17.85
C PHE A 25 17.48 -2.56 -16.44
N GLY A 26 18.15 -1.52 -15.92
CA GLY A 26 17.85 -0.91 -14.63
C GLY A 26 16.40 -0.40 -14.58
N TYR A 27 15.96 0.34 -15.60
CA TYR A 27 14.61 0.88 -15.65
C TYR A 27 13.53 -0.22 -15.60
N THR A 28 13.72 -1.31 -16.36
CA THR A 28 12.77 -2.42 -16.35
C THR A 28 12.70 -3.16 -15.01
N GLY A 29 13.79 -3.19 -14.25
CA GLY A 29 13.83 -3.81 -12.93
C GLY A 29 13.19 -2.95 -11.84
N ILE A 30 13.38 -1.63 -11.92
CA ILE A 30 12.96 -0.67 -10.89
C ILE A 30 11.46 -0.75 -10.63
N GLU A 31 10.62 -0.74 -11.67
CA GLU A 31 9.16 -0.73 -11.49
C GLU A 31 8.66 -1.97 -10.74
N SER A 32 9.13 -3.16 -11.15
CA SER A 32 8.76 -4.41 -10.48
C SER A 32 9.24 -4.47 -9.02
N SER A 33 10.43 -3.93 -8.73
CA SER A 33 10.95 -3.85 -7.37
C SER A 33 10.14 -2.91 -6.49
N ILE A 34 9.74 -1.74 -7.02
CA ILE A 34 8.90 -0.77 -6.31
C ILE A 34 7.54 -1.38 -5.99
N GLN A 35 6.89 -2.02 -6.96
CA GLN A 35 5.58 -2.66 -6.71
C GLN A 35 5.67 -3.78 -5.67
N SER A 36 6.73 -4.59 -5.71
CA SER A 36 6.97 -5.65 -4.73
C SER A 36 7.20 -5.09 -3.33
N GLU A 37 7.98 -4.01 -3.22
CA GLU A 37 8.24 -3.33 -1.95
C GLU A 37 6.97 -2.69 -1.37
N LEU A 38 6.20 -1.96 -2.19
CA LEU A 38 4.92 -1.38 -1.79
C LEU A 38 3.93 -2.45 -1.30
N ASN A 39 3.85 -3.58 -1.99
CA ASN A 39 2.99 -4.69 -1.58
C ASN A 39 3.45 -5.31 -0.26
N ARG A 40 4.77 -5.47 -0.07
CA ARG A 40 5.34 -6.00 1.18
C ARG A 40 5.03 -5.06 2.35
N ASP A 41 5.28 -3.76 2.19
CA ASP A 41 5.03 -2.77 3.23
C ASP A 41 3.54 -2.69 3.60
N ALA A 42 2.65 -2.78 2.60
CA ALA A 42 1.22 -2.84 2.84
C ALA A 42 0.80 -4.10 3.62
N GLU A 43 1.35 -5.27 3.30
CA GLU A 43 1.05 -6.52 4.00
C GLU A 43 1.66 -6.56 5.41
N ASP A 44 2.84 -5.97 5.62
CA ASP A 44 3.47 -5.85 6.94
C ASP A 44 2.64 -4.94 7.85
N ILE A 45 2.20 -3.77 7.35
CA ILE A 45 1.30 -2.87 8.08
C ILE A 45 -0.03 -3.57 8.38
N ARG A 46 -0.62 -4.26 7.40
CA ARG A 46 -1.87 -5.01 7.59
C ARG A 46 -1.68 -6.10 8.65
N SER A 47 -0.58 -6.83 8.62
CA SER A 47 -0.25 -7.88 9.59
C SER A 47 -0.13 -7.32 11.00
N LEU A 48 0.56 -6.18 11.16
CA LEU A 48 0.65 -5.47 12.43
C LEU A 48 -0.73 -5.03 12.94
N ILE A 49 -1.56 -4.44 12.08
CA ILE A 49 -2.92 -4.01 12.44
C ILE A 49 -3.77 -5.21 12.87
N MET A 50 -3.72 -6.32 12.14
CA MET A 50 -4.50 -7.52 12.47
C MET A 50 -4.03 -8.19 13.77
N ALA A 51 -2.71 -8.25 14.00
CA ALA A 51 -2.14 -8.74 15.25
C ALA A 51 -2.59 -7.87 16.43
N THR A 52 -2.43 -6.54 16.33
CA THR A 52 -2.86 -5.58 17.36
C THR A 52 -4.36 -5.70 17.62
N ARG A 53 -5.18 -5.74 16.57
CA ARG A 53 -6.63 -5.94 16.69
C ARG A 53 -6.95 -7.20 17.50
N ARG A 54 -6.31 -8.31 17.18
CA ARG A 54 -6.56 -9.62 17.81
C ARG A 54 -6.18 -9.61 19.29
N VAL A 55 -4.99 -9.09 19.61
CA VAL A 55 -4.50 -9.01 21.00
C VAL A 55 -5.39 -8.07 21.82
N TYR A 56 -5.67 -6.86 21.30
CA TYR A 56 -6.52 -5.89 21.97
C TYR A 56 -7.92 -6.46 22.21
N GLN A 57 -8.54 -7.04 21.18
CA GLN A 57 -9.90 -7.59 21.29
C GLN A 57 -9.98 -8.63 22.40
N LYS A 58 -8.99 -9.53 22.47
CA LYS A 58 -8.91 -10.55 23.53
C LYS A 58 -8.81 -9.89 24.90
N GLN A 59 -7.90 -8.93 25.07
CA GLN A 59 -7.71 -8.21 26.32
C GLN A 59 -8.98 -7.46 26.77
N PHE A 60 -9.70 -6.82 25.83
CA PHE A 60 -10.93 -6.11 26.15
C PHE A 60 -12.01 -7.06 26.67
N ILE A 61 -12.18 -8.22 26.02
CA ILE A 61 -13.14 -9.24 26.46
C ILE A 61 -12.76 -9.79 27.84
N GLU A 62 -11.48 -10.10 28.05
CA GLU A 62 -10.98 -10.65 29.32
C GLU A 62 -11.01 -9.65 30.47
N SER A 63 -10.91 -8.34 30.18
CA SER A 63 -10.95 -7.29 31.20
C SER A 63 -12.31 -7.14 31.89
N GLY A 64 -13.39 -7.64 31.30
CA GLY A 64 -14.75 -7.45 31.81
C GLY A 64 -15.22 -5.99 31.81
N LEU A 65 -14.55 -5.10 31.06
CA LEU A 65 -14.96 -3.71 30.94
C LEU A 65 -16.40 -3.62 30.39
N PRO A 66 -17.28 -2.84 31.03
CA PRO A 66 -18.63 -2.63 30.50
C PRO A 66 -18.54 -1.92 29.15
N VAL A 67 -19.46 -2.18 28.23
CA VAL A 67 -19.56 -1.43 26.96
C VAL A 67 -20.54 -0.28 27.17
N ASN A 68 -20.02 0.94 27.32
CA ASN A 68 -20.78 2.17 27.49
C ASN A 68 -20.08 3.32 26.74
N GLU A 69 -20.61 4.54 26.83
CA GLU A 69 -20.08 5.70 26.10
C GLU A 69 -18.61 6.01 26.41
N ALA A 70 -18.15 5.73 27.64
CA ALA A 70 -16.77 5.97 28.04
C ALA A 70 -15.80 4.89 27.54
N THR A 71 -16.28 3.66 27.33
CA THR A 71 -15.44 2.50 26.99
C THR A 71 -15.58 2.01 25.56
N VAL A 72 -16.62 2.43 24.83
CA VAL A 72 -16.85 2.04 23.43
C VAL A 72 -15.66 2.41 22.53
N GLY A 73 -14.95 3.49 22.88
CA GLY A 73 -13.72 3.92 22.20
C GLY A 73 -12.56 2.92 22.32
N PHE A 74 -12.56 2.06 23.34
CA PHE A 74 -11.58 0.99 23.49
C PHE A 74 -11.92 -0.24 22.64
N LEU A 75 -13.08 -0.31 22.00
CA LEU A 75 -13.33 -1.41 21.07
C LEU A 75 -12.37 -1.31 19.87
N PRO A 76 -11.66 -2.38 19.49
CA PRO A 76 -10.68 -2.33 18.42
C PRO A 76 -11.21 -1.76 17.10
N ALA A 77 -12.48 -2.03 16.77
CA ALA A 77 -13.11 -1.48 15.57
C ALA A 77 -13.27 0.05 15.61
N HIS A 78 -13.53 0.63 16.78
CA HIS A 78 -13.63 2.09 16.97
C HIS A 78 -12.24 2.73 17.05
N ALA A 79 -11.33 2.12 17.81
CA ALA A 79 -9.96 2.60 17.95
C ALA A 79 -9.25 2.61 16.59
N LEU A 80 -9.33 1.52 15.81
CA LEU A 80 -8.66 1.43 14.50
C LEU A 80 -9.18 2.47 13.49
N ALA A 81 -10.47 2.81 13.53
CA ALA A 81 -11.02 3.87 12.68
C ALA A 81 -10.51 5.27 13.07
N LYS A 82 -10.16 5.50 14.34
CA LYS A 82 -9.49 6.73 14.77
C LYS A 82 -8.01 6.70 14.41
N ILE A 83 -7.35 5.55 14.59
CA ILE A 83 -5.93 5.37 14.26
C ILE A 83 -5.72 5.58 12.75
N SER A 84 -6.61 5.12 11.87
CA SER A 84 -6.47 5.38 10.43
C SER A 84 -6.52 6.86 10.06
N VAL A 85 -7.28 7.67 10.80
CA VAL A 85 -7.34 9.12 10.62
C VAL A 85 -6.08 9.80 11.15
N GLU A 86 -5.52 9.30 12.26
CA GLU A 86 -4.31 9.86 12.87
C GLU A 86 -3.02 9.41 12.17
N PHE A 87 -2.99 8.21 11.59
CA PHE A 87 -1.78 7.60 11.02
C PHE A 87 -1.02 8.51 10.04
N PRO A 88 -1.66 9.24 9.12
CA PRO A 88 -0.97 10.16 8.21
C PRO A 88 -0.26 11.34 8.91
N HIS A 89 -0.62 11.68 10.15
CA HIS A 89 0.10 12.68 10.93
C HIS A 89 1.43 12.16 11.49
N TRP A 90 1.58 10.83 11.59
CA TRP A 90 2.76 10.17 12.15
C TRP A 90 3.64 9.52 11.09
N SER A 91 3.14 9.37 9.85
CA SER A 91 3.86 8.76 8.73
C SER A 91 3.97 9.71 7.56
N THR A 92 5.18 9.82 7.00
CA THR A 92 5.45 10.56 5.76
C THR A 92 5.44 9.68 4.51
N THR A 93 5.18 8.37 4.64
CA THR A 93 5.24 7.40 3.53
C THR A 93 4.11 7.55 2.52
N GLY A 94 3.08 8.34 2.83
CA GLY A 94 1.88 8.48 2.00
C GLY A 94 0.89 7.31 2.11
N ILE A 95 1.24 6.24 2.83
CA ILE A 95 0.35 5.10 3.07
C ILE A 95 -0.85 5.54 3.90
N LYS A 96 -2.02 5.14 3.44
CA LYS A 96 -3.29 5.27 4.16
C LYS A 96 -3.94 3.91 4.23
N PHE A 97 -4.67 3.64 5.30
CA PHE A 97 -5.42 2.41 5.44
C PHE A 97 -6.81 2.71 5.98
N ASN A 98 -7.79 1.90 5.61
CA ASN A 98 -9.13 1.95 6.19
C ASN A 98 -9.78 0.56 6.08
N ASN A 99 -10.78 0.30 6.93
CA ASN A 99 -11.65 -0.87 6.76
C ASN A 99 -12.93 -0.43 6.09
N VAL A 100 -13.22 -0.98 4.91
CA VAL A 100 -14.38 -0.60 4.10
C VAL A 100 -15.30 -1.78 3.83
N THR A 101 -16.58 -1.49 3.63
CA THR A 101 -17.61 -2.47 3.32
C THR A 101 -18.72 -1.82 2.50
N ASP A 102 -19.43 -2.65 1.74
CA ASP A 102 -20.65 -2.27 1.03
C ASP A 102 -21.85 -2.07 1.97
N ARG A 103 -21.83 -2.70 3.16
CA ARG A 103 -22.90 -2.62 4.17
C ARG A 103 -22.36 -2.13 5.53
N PRO A 104 -21.93 -0.85 5.62
CA PRO A 104 -21.27 -0.34 6.82
C PRO A 104 -22.23 -0.17 7.99
N ARG A 105 -21.77 -0.57 9.18
CA ARG A 105 -22.38 -0.15 10.46
C ARG A 105 -21.97 1.27 10.85
N ASN A 106 -20.73 1.65 10.52
CA ASN A 106 -20.21 3.00 10.64
C ASN A 106 -20.16 3.63 9.24
N PRO A 107 -20.92 4.71 8.95
CA PRO A 107 -20.90 5.37 7.63
C PRO A 107 -19.51 5.75 7.11
N ALA A 108 -18.54 6.01 7.99
CA ALA A 108 -17.15 6.30 7.61
C ALA A 108 -16.42 5.11 6.93
N ASN A 109 -16.96 3.89 7.06
CA ASN A 109 -16.42 2.68 6.45
C ASN A 109 -17.13 2.33 5.13
N LYS A 110 -17.93 3.25 4.58
CA LYS A 110 -18.61 3.03 3.30
C LYS A 110 -17.58 3.04 2.16
N ALA A 111 -17.56 1.97 1.38
CA ALA A 111 -16.67 1.87 0.24
C ALA A 111 -16.95 2.97 -0.81
N ASN A 112 -15.90 3.67 -1.23
CA ASN A 112 -15.89 4.58 -2.38
C ASN A 112 -15.98 3.79 -3.71
N SER A 113 -15.96 4.49 -4.85
CA SER A 113 -16.10 3.86 -6.17
C SER A 113 -14.99 2.84 -6.48
N PHE A 114 -13.73 3.16 -6.16
CA PHE A 114 -12.59 2.26 -6.39
C PHE A 114 -12.64 1.05 -5.45
N GLU A 115 -12.99 1.27 -4.19
CA GLU A 115 -13.12 0.22 -3.18
C GLU A 115 -14.30 -0.72 -3.49
N GLN A 116 -15.38 -0.22 -4.11
CA GLN A 116 -16.49 -1.07 -4.56
C GLN A 116 -16.05 -2.03 -5.67
N GLU A 117 -15.20 -1.58 -6.59
CA GLU A 117 -14.59 -2.45 -7.60
C GLU A 117 -13.69 -3.52 -6.94
N ALA A 118 -12.87 -3.12 -5.97
CA ALA A 118 -12.05 -4.05 -5.20
C ALA A 118 -12.92 -5.09 -4.47
N LEU A 119 -14.01 -4.66 -3.82
CA LEU A 119 -14.96 -5.56 -3.17
C LEU A 119 -15.62 -6.53 -4.16
N ALA A 120 -16.01 -6.07 -5.35
CA ALA A 120 -16.55 -6.92 -6.41
C ALA A 120 -15.51 -7.95 -6.87
N TRP A 121 -14.25 -7.55 -7.01
CA TRP A 121 -13.16 -8.44 -7.36
C TRP A 121 -12.89 -9.50 -6.28
N PHE A 122 -12.85 -9.13 -5.00
CA PHE A 122 -12.68 -10.10 -3.91
C PHE A 122 -13.88 -11.06 -3.78
N LYS A 123 -15.11 -10.60 -4.08
CA LYS A 123 -16.28 -11.48 -4.18
C LYS A 123 -16.14 -12.51 -5.29
N ALA A 124 -15.56 -12.14 -6.43
CA ALA A 124 -15.29 -13.04 -7.54
C ALA A 124 -14.06 -13.96 -7.29
N ASN A 125 -13.14 -13.53 -6.42
CA ASN A 125 -11.87 -14.22 -6.13
C ASN A 125 -11.74 -14.53 -4.62
N PRO A 126 -12.58 -15.43 -4.06
CA PRO A 126 -12.68 -15.61 -2.61
C PRO A 126 -11.42 -16.16 -1.93
N GLN A 127 -10.49 -16.74 -2.68
CA GLN A 127 -9.21 -17.24 -2.17
C GLN A 127 -8.09 -16.18 -2.22
N ALA A 128 -8.31 -15.05 -2.88
CA ALA A 128 -7.33 -13.98 -2.95
C ALA A 128 -7.21 -13.27 -1.59
N LYS A 129 -5.97 -13.09 -1.13
CA LYS A 129 -5.67 -12.45 0.17
C LYS A 129 -5.39 -10.95 0.06
N SER A 130 -4.86 -10.53 -1.08
CA SER A 130 -4.55 -9.15 -1.40
C SER A 130 -4.75 -8.92 -2.90
N ARG A 131 -4.88 -7.65 -3.27
CA ARG A 131 -4.91 -7.15 -4.64
C ARG A 131 -4.18 -5.81 -4.58
N LEU A 132 -3.23 -5.61 -5.49
CA LEU A 132 -2.57 -4.34 -5.69
C LEU A 132 -2.87 -3.90 -7.12
N VAL A 133 -3.48 -2.73 -7.28
CA VAL A 133 -3.73 -2.12 -8.59
C VAL A 133 -3.33 -0.67 -8.58
N GLU A 134 -2.78 -0.22 -9.70
CA GLU A 134 -2.52 1.19 -9.94
C GLU A 134 -3.82 1.88 -10.35
N LEU A 135 -4.16 2.97 -9.66
CA LEU A 135 -5.34 3.78 -9.90
C LEU A 135 -4.92 5.22 -10.19
N ALA A 136 -5.53 5.82 -11.21
CA ALA A 136 -5.34 7.22 -11.55
C ALA A 136 -6.52 8.06 -11.06
N ARG A 137 -6.22 9.17 -10.37
CA ARG A 137 -7.21 10.17 -9.94
C ARG A 137 -6.63 11.57 -10.02
N ASP A 138 -7.35 12.47 -10.68
CA ASP A 138 -7.06 13.91 -10.73
C ASP A 138 -5.59 14.25 -11.11
N GLY A 139 -5.00 13.46 -12.02
CA GLY A 139 -3.62 13.64 -12.49
C GLY A 139 -2.54 13.01 -11.59
N SER A 140 -2.94 12.33 -10.51
CA SER A 140 -2.06 11.55 -9.65
C SER A 140 -2.32 10.04 -9.80
N SER A 141 -1.27 9.23 -9.72
CA SER A 141 -1.36 7.77 -9.67
C SER A 141 -1.07 7.29 -8.26
N PHE A 142 -1.83 6.32 -7.77
CA PHE A 142 -1.61 5.67 -6.49
C PHE A 142 -1.96 4.18 -6.56
N TYR A 143 -1.33 3.38 -5.70
CA TYR A 143 -1.63 1.97 -5.58
C TYR A 143 -2.69 1.73 -4.49
N HIS A 144 -3.61 0.80 -4.77
CA HIS A 144 -4.68 0.37 -3.86
C HIS A 144 -4.78 -1.15 -3.82
#